data_AF-A0A0K0DKS3-F1
#
_entry.id   AF-A0A0K0DKS3-F1
#
_cell.length_a   1.000
_cell.length_b   1.000
_cell.length_c   1.000
_cell.angle_alpha   90.00
_cell.angle_beta   90.00
_cell.angle_gamma   90.00
#
_symmetry.space_group_name_H-M   'P 1'
#
loop_
_entity.id
_entity.type
_entity.pdbx_description
1 polymer ?
#
loop_
_entity_poly.entity_id
_entity_poly.type
_entity_poly.pdbx_seq_one_letter_code
_entity_poly.pdbx_strand_id
1 'polypeptide(L)' 'MQTVINSSGANGEERTLQFPVKLDLERPKRPRTIFSDHQLRLLEEAFQKNDYLTGEDRLELATRLALSDTQV' A
#
# COMPACT_ATOMS: atom_id res chain seq x y z
N MET A 1 -5.58 -21.97 2.14
CA MET A 1 -6.79 -21.49 2.82
C MET A 1 -7.34 -20.33 1.98
N GLN A 2 -8.62 -20.37 1.61
CA GLN A 2 -9.29 -19.35 0.78
C GLN A 2 -10.24 -18.57 1.70
N THR A 3 -10.20 -17.24 1.70
CA THR A 3 -11.13 -16.44 2.54
C THR A 3 -12.54 -16.53 1.98
N VAL A 4 -13.48 -16.93 2.84
CA VAL A 4 -14.89 -17.07 2.50
C VAL A 4 -15.69 -16.14 3.40
N ILE A 5 -16.47 -15.24 2.80
CA ILE A 5 -17.38 -14.33 3.54
C ILE A 5 -18.82 -14.70 3.19
N ASN A 6 -19.63 -14.97 4.21
CA ASN A 6 -21.06 -15.20 4.03
C ASN A 6 -21.80 -13.86 4.14
N SER A 7 -22.68 -13.59 3.18
CA SER A 7 -23.55 -12.41 3.18
C SER A 7 -24.99 -12.81 2.93
N SER A 8 -25.92 -12.33 3.76
CA SER A 8 -27.35 -12.57 3.57
C SER A 8 -27.94 -11.60 2.53
N GLY A 9 -28.57 -12.15 1.50
CA GLY A 9 -29.34 -11.39 0.51
C GLY A 9 -30.68 -10.88 1.07
N ALA A 10 -31.27 -9.90 0.38
CA ALA A 10 -32.53 -9.23 0.78
C ALA A 10 -33.76 -10.16 0.92
N ASN A 11 -33.64 -11.39 0.43
CA ASN A 11 -34.64 -12.43 0.30
C ASN A 11 -34.25 -13.70 1.08
N GLY A 12 -33.29 -13.59 2.01
CA GLY A 12 -32.85 -14.71 2.86
C GLY A 12 -31.94 -15.72 2.16
N GLU A 13 -31.55 -15.47 0.91
CA GLU A 13 -30.56 -16.27 0.20
C GLU A 13 -29.16 -16.01 0.79
N GLU A 14 -28.51 -17.06 1.29
CA GLU A 14 -27.14 -16.98 1.78
C GLU A 14 -26.18 -17.00 0.58
N ARG A 15 -25.47 -15.88 0.35
CA ARG A 15 -24.46 -15.77 -0.70
C ARG A 15 -23.08 -15.93 -0.10
N THR A 16 -22.37 -16.94 -0.57
CA THR A 16 -20.96 -17.15 -0.25
C THR A 16 -20.08 -16.38 -1.23
N LEU A 17 -19.34 -15.39 -0.75
CA LEU A 17 -18.30 -14.70 -1.50
C LEU A 17 -16.98 -15.42 -1.28
N GLN A 18 -16.47 -16.06 -2.34
CA GLN A 18 -15.16 -16.71 -2.34
C GLN A 18 -14.12 -15.74 -2.90
N PHE A 19 -13.11 -15.38 -2.10
CA PHE A 19 -12.05 -14.49 -2.53
C PHE A 19 -10.83 -15.30 -3.01
N PRO A 20 -10.28 -15.03 -4.21
CA PRO A 20 -9.02 -15.65 -4.64
C PRO A 20 -7.91 -15.40 -3.60
N VAL A 21 -7.02 -16.36 -3.37
CA VAL A 21 -5.95 -16.30 -2.34
C VAL A 21 -5.07 -15.03 -2.47
N LYS A 22 -4.98 -14.46 -3.67
CA LYS A 22 -4.27 -13.19 -3.92
C LYS A 22 -4.92 -11.97 -3.25
N LEU A 23 -6.20 -12.07 -2.88
CA LEU A 23 -6.96 -11.09 -2.12
C LEU A 23 -7.15 -11.58 -0.68
N ASP A 24 -6.07 -12.07 -0.07
CA ASP A 24 -6.07 -12.48 1.33
C ASP A 24 -6.46 -11.29 2.23
N LEU A 25 -7.73 -11.28 2.66
CA LEU A 25 -8.32 -10.21 3.47
C LEU A 25 -7.85 -10.28 4.93
N GLU A 26 -7.28 -11.40 5.34
CA GLU A 26 -6.70 -11.60 6.67
C GLU A 26 -5.29 -11.02 6.78
N ARG A 27 -4.64 -10.76 5.63
CA ARG A 27 -3.33 -10.11 5.61
C ARG A 27 -3.44 -8.73 6.26
N PRO A 28 -2.63 -8.43 7.30
CA PRO A 28 -2.64 -7.13 7.94
C PRO A 28 -2.41 -6.01 6.92
N LYS A 29 -3.31 -5.02 6.93
CA LYS A 29 -3.13 -3.81 6.11
C LYS A 29 -1.88 -3.08 6.59
N ARG A 30 -1.06 -2.62 5.65
CA ARG A 30 0.08 -1.76 5.99
C ARG A 30 -0.45 -0.48 6.66
N PRO A 31 0.10 -0.07 7.80
CA PRO A 31 -0.29 1.21 8.42
C PRO A 31 0.03 2.35 7.45
N ARG A 32 -0.77 3.41 7.50
CA ARG A 32 -0.47 4.63 6.74
C ARG A 32 0.82 5.25 7.28
N THR A 33 1.74 5.57 6.39
CA THR A 33 2.95 6.32 6.73
C THR A 33 2.59 7.78 6.96
N ILE A 34 3.08 8.36 8.06
CA ILE A 34 3.05 9.81 8.29
C ILE A 34 4.46 10.33 8.07
N PHE A 35 4.59 11.32 7.19
CA PHE A 35 5.88 11.94 6.89
C PHE A 35 6.09 13.17 7.77
N SER A 36 7.33 13.37 8.21
CA SER A 36 7.76 14.64 8.81
C SER A 36 7.90 15.73 7.76
N ASP A 37 7.87 17.01 8.19
CA ASP A 37 8.08 18.16 7.30
C ASP A 37 9.42 18.09 6.54
N HIS A 38 10.45 17.51 7.18
CA HIS A 38 11.74 17.29 6.52
C HIS A 38 11.63 16.25 5.39
N GLN A 39 10.91 15.15 5.62
CA GLN A 39 10.71 14.11 4.61
C GLN A 39 9.86 14.62 3.44
N LEU A 40 8.80 15.37 3.72
CA LEU A 40 7.95 15.97 2.68
C LEU A 40 8.74 16.90 1.76
N ARG A 41 9.56 17.80 2.32
CA ARG A 41 10.40 18.71 1.52
C ARG A 41 11.37 17.97 0.60
N LEU A 42 11.98 16.88 1.09
CA LEU A 42 12.91 16.09 0.28
C LEU A 42 12.19 15.29 -0.81
N LEU A 43 10.99 14.77 -0.55
CA LEU A 43 10.14 14.13 -1.55
C LEU A 43 9.72 15.13 -2.64
N GLU A 44 9.32 16.34 -2.24
CA GLU A 44 8.98 17.43 -3.18
C GLU A 44 10.19 17.86 -4.02
N GLU A 45 11.37 18.00 -3.41
CA GLU A 45 12.61 18.34 -4.13
C GLU A 45 12.99 17.25 -5.13
N ALA A 46 12.86 15.97 -4.76
CA ALA A 46 13.10 14.85 -5.65
C ALA A 46 12.13 14.86 -6.83
N PHE A 47 10.84 15.08 -6.56
CA PHE A 47 9.80 15.15 -7.58
C PHE A 47 10.03 16.33 -8.54
N GLN A 48 10.37 17.52 -8.05
CA GLN A 48 10.67 18.68 -8.89
C GLN A 48 11.87 18.46 -9.83
N LYS A 49 12.84 17.63 -9.43
CA LYS A 49 13.98 17.27 -10.26
C LYS A 49 13.61 16.21 -11.30
N ASN A 50 12.78 15.25 -10.91
CA ASN A 50 12.34 14.17 -11.76
C ASN A 50 10.99 13.64 -11.27
N ASP A 51 9.96 13.81 -12.11
CA ASP A 51 8.61 13.33 -11.82
C ASP A 51 8.52 11.79 -11.66
N TYR A 52 9.53 11.06 -12.17
CA TYR A 52 9.56 9.59 -12.17
C TYR A 52 10.92 9.03 -11.79
N LEU A 53 11.01 8.45 -10.60
CA LEU A 53 12.23 7.79 -10.13
C LEU A 53 12.43 6.42 -10.80
N THR A 54 13.69 6.11 -11.12
CA THR A 54 14.08 4.73 -11.42
C THR A 54 14.06 3.88 -10.16
N GLY A 55 14.19 2.55 -10.30
CA GLY A 55 14.26 1.65 -9.14
C GLY A 55 15.46 1.95 -8.23
N GLU A 56 16.59 2.35 -8.80
CA GLU A 56 17.80 2.69 -8.05
C GLU A 56 17.65 4.04 -7.34
N ASP A 57 17.16 5.07 -8.04
CA ASP A 57 16.95 6.41 -7.44
C ASP A 57 15.95 6.35 -6.28
N ARG A 58 14.89 5.53 -6.43
CA ARG A 58 13.88 5.35 -5.37
C ARG A 58 14.48 4.65 -4.15
N LEU A 59 15.33 3.65 -4.34
CA LEU A 59 16.01 2.96 -3.25
C LEU A 59 16.96 3.88 -2.48
N GLU A 60 17.71 4.73 -3.20
CA GLU A 60 18.57 5.74 -2.61
C GLU A 60 17.77 6.75 -1.79
N LEU A 61 16.68 7.28 -2.37
CA LEU A 61 15.82 8.24 -1.70
C LEU A 61 15.16 7.63 -0.45
N ALA A 62 14.70 6.39 -0.51
CA ALA A 62 14.16 5.66 0.63
C ALA A 62 15.17 5.53 1.76
N THR A 63 16.43 5.18 1.43
CA THR A 63 17.52 5.10 2.40
C THR A 63 17.75 6.44 3.08
N ARG A 64 17.80 7.54 2.30
CA ARG A 64 18.02 8.90 2.82
C ARG A 64 16.87 9.38 3.71
N LEU A 65 15.64 8.95 3.44
CA LEU A 65 14.45 9.31 4.20
C LEU A 65 14.18 8.39 5.40
N ALA A 66 14.99 7.32 5.58
CA ALA A 66 14.72 6.23 6.52
C ALA A 66 13.32 5.61 6.32
N LEU A 67 12.96 5.40 5.05
CA LEU A 67 11.72 4.77 4.60
C LEU A 67 12.03 3.48 3.82
N SER A 68 11.00 2.66 3.58
CA SER A 68 11.11 1.53 2.64
C SER A 68 10.85 1.96 1.20
N ASP A 69 11.33 1.17 0.24
CA ASP A 69 11.10 1.39 -1.20
C ASP A 69 9.61 1.53 -1.56
N THR A 70 8.72 0.93 -0.77
CA THR A 70 7.26 1.01 -0.99
C THR A 70 6.60 2.24 -0.37
N GLN A 71 7.34 3.05 0.38
CA GLN A 71 6.86 4.27 1.02
C GLN A 71 7.33 5.56 0.32
N VAL A 72 8.24 5.42 -0.65
CA VAL A 72 8.74 6.49 -1.53
C VAL A 72 8.11 6.34 -2.90
#